data_AF-A0A956YMS8-F1
#
_entry.id   AF-A0A956YMS8-F1
#
_cell.length_a   1.000
_cell.length_b   1.000
_cell.length_c   1.000
_cell.angle_alpha   90.00
_cell.angle_beta   90.00
_cell.angle_gamma   90.00
#
_symmetry.space_group_name_H-M   'P 1'
#
loop_
_entity.id
_entity.type
_entity.pdbx_description
1 polymer ?
#
loop_
_entity_poly.entity_id
_entity_poly.type
_entity_poly.pdbx_seq_one_letter_code
_entity_poly.pdbx_strand_id
1 'polypeptide(L)'
;MNRFLTDLRNTKLANWLKGQWDEHPTKLLGFSLMVLAFLFFLTAFCPGKLFEDFSANVATETLSIAITILFIDTLNERRQNKELKIQLIIQMGSRHSVVSDTALAVLKSKKWLHDGSLRQVELKNANLGFADLSNSDLYKANLIGSDLYGVNLSNAILTSTNLNATVLSGSDLRGADLRNANLVNADLRGAKLDNADLRGANLTGANLRSATLEGTDLSGTTLKNSDLNNAKLNNAKFNNANLIDADLSEATLKSAILSHANLSGADITKAKYDKNTQWPEGFDPIGAGAKKFDE
;
A
#
# COMPACT_ATOMS: atom_id res chain seq x y z
N MET A 1 -28.74 13.51 -24.48
CA MET A 1 -27.42 12.94 -24.12
C MET A 1 -26.61 13.86 -23.23
N ASN A 2 -26.14 15.02 -23.69
CA ASN A 2 -25.30 15.91 -22.86
C ASN A 2 -25.96 16.35 -21.55
N ARG A 3 -27.27 16.63 -21.55
CA ARG A 3 -28.03 16.93 -20.32
C ARG A 3 -28.08 15.77 -19.31
N PHE A 4 -28.18 14.53 -19.83
CA PHE A 4 -28.16 13.29 -19.03
C PHE A 4 -26.77 13.01 -18.45
N LEU A 5 -25.71 13.31 -19.19
CA LEU A 5 -24.32 13.21 -18.74
C LEU A 5 -23.95 14.31 -17.72
N THR A 6 -24.50 15.52 -17.86
CA THR A 6 -24.38 16.60 -16.86
C THR A 6 -25.11 16.24 -15.56
N ASP A 7 -26.23 15.52 -15.64
CA ASP A 7 -26.95 15.00 -14.48
C ASP A 7 -26.22 13.80 -13.83
N LEU A 8 -25.51 12.97 -14.61
CA LEU A 8 -24.67 11.86 -14.12
C LEU A 8 -23.47 12.33 -13.29
N ARG A 9 -22.93 13.52 -13.60
CA ARG A 9 -21.87 14.19 -12.83
C ARG A 9 -22.36 14.81 -11.52
N ASN A 10 -23.67 15.03 -11.39
CA ASN A 10 -24.24 15.69 -10.23
C ASN A 10 -24.90 14.65 -9.31
N THR A 11 -24.69 14.81 -8.01
CA THR A 11 -25.18 13.99 -6.88
C THR A 11 -26.68 13.64 -6.88
N LYS A 12 -27.47 14.19 -7.81
CA LYS A 12 -28.90 13.93 -7.99
C LYS A 12 -29.23 12.52 -8.47
N LEU A 13 -28.47 11.93 -9.40
CA LEU A 13 -28.77 10.57 -9.87
C LEU A 13 -28.47 9.52 -8.79
N ALA A 14 -27.36 9.69 -8.06
CA ALA A 14 -27.03 8.85 -6.91
C ALA A 14 -28.11 8.93 -5.82
N ASN A 15 -28.62 10.13 -5.52
CA ASN A 15 -29.69 10.34 -4.55
C ASN A 15 -31.05 9.82 -5.02
N TRP A 16 -31.35 9.92 -6.32
CA TRP A 16 -32.58 9.39 -6.90
C TRP A 16 -32.57 7.86 -6.96
N LEU A 17 -31.46 7.25 -7.40
CA LEU A 17 -31.27 5.80 -7.38
C LEU A 17 -31.36 5.24 -5.95
N LYS A 18 -30.82 5.98 -4.96
CA LYS A 18 -30.97 5.66 -3.54
C LYS A 18 -32.44 5.67 -3.11
N GLY A 19 -33.20 6.71 -3.46
CA GLY A 19 -34.63 6.78 -3.13
C GLY A 19 -35.48 5.67 -3.77
N GLN A 20 -35.18 5.30 -5.02
CA GLN A 20 -35.89 4.20 -5.69
C GLN A 20 -35.52 2.81 -5.14
N TRP A 21 -34.28 2.65 -4.65
CA TRP A 21 -33.82 1.43 -3.99
C TRP A 21 -34.47 1.21 -2.63
N ASP A 22 -34.64 2.29 -1.85
CA ASP A 22 -35.29 2.25 -0.54
C ASP A 22 -36.78 1.89 -0.65
N GLU A 23 -37.45 2.26 -1.74
CA GLU A 23 -38.88 1.95 -1.95
C GLU A 23 -39.13 0.58 -2.63
N HIS A 24 -38.30 0.16 -3.60
CA HIS A 24 -38.60 -0.98 -4.48
C HIS A 24 -37.37 -1.80 -4.93
N PRO A 25 -36.70 -2.55 -4.04
CA PRO A 25 -35.41 -3.22 -4.32
C PRO A 25 -35.48 -4.31 -5.41
N THR A 26 -36.58 -5.06 -5.49
CA THR A 26 -36.75 -6.14 -6.51
C THR A 26 -37.02 -5.60 -7.91
N LYS A 27 -37.62 -4.41 -8.03
CA LYS A 27 -37.86 -3.75 -9.33
C LYS A 27 -36.58 -3.15 -9.89
N LEU A 28 -35.67 -2.68 -9.03
CA LEU A 28 -34.37 -2.15 -9.45
C LEU A 28 -33.44 -3.25 -9.96
N LEU A 29 -33.49 -4.46 -9.37
CA LEU A 29 -32.78 -5.62 -9.91
C LEU A 29 -33.25 -5.97 -11.34
N GLY A 30 -34.58 -5.94 -11.55
CA GLY A 30 -35.19 -6.09 -12.87
C GLY A 30 -34.78 -4.98 -13.84
N PHE A 31 -34.70 -3.73 -13.38
CA PHE A 31 -34.27 -2.59 -14.18
C PHE A 31 -32.78 -2.69 -14.55
N SER A 32 -31.91 -3.11 -13.63
CA SER A 32 -30.48 -3.36 -13.90
C SER A 32 -30.28 -4.49 -14.91
N LEU A 33 -31.04 -5.58 -14.80
CA LEU A 33 -31.07 -6.68 -15.79
C LEU A 33 -31.61 -6.22 -17.15
N MET A 34 -32.59 -5.34 -17.16
CA MET A 34 -33.17 -4.77 -18.39
C MET A 34 -32.20 -3.79 -19.08
N VAL A 35 -31.46 -2.99 -18.31
CA VAL A 35 -30.39 -2.11 -18.82
C VAL A 35 -29.22 -2.94 -19.36
N LEU A 36 -28.85 -4.04 -18.70
CA LEU A 36 -27.89 -5.03 -19.21
C LEU A 36 -28.35 -5.65 -20.54
N ALA A 37 -29.60 -6.10 -20.62
CA ALA A 37 -30.18 -6.67 -21.84
C ALA A 37 -30.27 -5.63 -22.98
N PHE A 38 -30.63 -4.39 -22.67
CA PHE A 38 -30.73 -3.30 -23.65
C PHE A 38 -29.36 -2.86 -24.17
N LEU A 39 -28.34 -2.80 -23.31
CA LEU A 39 -26.95 -2.51 -23.72
C LEU A 39 -26.37 -3.65 -24.56
N PHE A 40 -26.65 -4.90 -24.20
CA PHE A 40 -26.28 -6.07 -25.01
C PHE A 40 -26.95 -6.04 -26.40
N PHE A 41 -28.22 -5.62 -26.45
CA PHE A 41 -28.96 -5.44 -27.70
C PHE A 41 -28.38 -4.31 -28.57
N LEU A 42 -27.99 -3.19 -27.97
CA LEU A 42 -27.34 -2.06 -28.66
C LEU A 42 -25.96 -2.44 -29.22
N THR A 43 -25.17 -3.24 -28.49
CA THR A 43 -23.87 -3.74 -28.97
C THR A 43 -24.01 -4.79 -30.07
N ALA A 44 -25.12 -5.55 -30.09
CA ALA A 44 -25.36 -6.61 -31.07
C ALA A 44 -25.97 -6.10 -32.40
N PHE A 45 -26.63 -4.94 -32.42
CA PHE A 45 -27.44 -4.49 -33.58
C PHE A 45 -27.09 -3.10 -34.17
N CYS A 46 -26.11 -2.37 -33.64
CA CYS A 46 -25.65 -1.10 -34.22
C CYS A 46 -24.13 -1.10 -34.51
N PRO A 47 -23.67 -1.52 -35.71
CA PRO A 47 -22.27 -1.40 -36.09
C PRO A 47 -22.02 -0.01 -36.70
N GLY A 48 -21.31 0.87 -35.99
CA GLY A 48 -20.97 2.19 -36.51
C GLY A 48 -19.80 2.87 -35.78
N LYS A 49 -18.90 3.45 -36.58
CA LYS A 49 -17.62 4.14 -36.22
C LYS A 49 -17.69 5.27 -35.18
N LEU A 50 -18.88 5.68 -34.72
CA LEU A 50 -19.01 6.63 -33.61
C LEU A 50 -18.87 5.96 -32.22
N PHE A 51 -18.89 4.62 -32.16
CA PHE A 51 -18.78 3.84 -30.91
C PHE A 51 -17.36 3.28 -30.67
N GLU A 52 -16.53 3.16 -31.72
CA GLU A 52 -15.18 2.57 -31.61
C GLU A 52 -14.24 3.41 -30.73
N ASP A 53 -14.40 4.74 -30.70
CA ASP A 53 -13.50 5.63 -29.95
C ASP A 53 -14.00 6.01 -28.55
N PHE A 54 -15.26 5.72 -28.18
CA PHE A 54 -15.87 6.34 -26.98
C PHE A 54 -16.57 5.40 -25.99
N SER A 55 -16.85 4.13 -26.30
CA SER A 55 -17.83 3.35 -25.50
C SER A 55 -17.45 1.92 -25.09
N ALA A 56 -16.30 1.38 -25.48
CA ALA A 56 -15.95 0.01 -25.09
C ALA A 56 -15.35 -0.12 -23.68
N ASN A 57 -14.72 0.95 -23.16
CA ASN A 57 -14.02 0.91 -21.86
C ASN A 57 -14.75 1.71 -20.78
N VAL A 58 -14.99 3.00 -20.96
CA VAL A 58 -15.48 3.85 -19.85
C VAL A 58 -16.92 3.50 -19.41
N ALA A 59 -17.81 3.19 -20.36
CA ALA A 59 -19.20 2.85 -20.06
C ALA A 59 -19.36 1.44 -19.46
N THR A 60 -18.62 0.45 -19.96
CA THR A 60 -18.55 -0.91 -19.39
C THR A 60 -17.87 -0.92 -18.02
N GLU A 61 -16.85 -0.11 -17.81
CA GLU A 61 -16.16 0.06 -16.52
C GLU A 61 -17.06 0.71 -15.47
N THR A 62 -17.71 1.82 -15.81
CA THR A 62 -18.61 2.53 -14.88
C THR A 62 -19.81 1.64 -14.51
N LEU A 63 -20.32 0.87 -15.48
CA LEU A 63 -21.41 -0.06 -15.24
C LEU A 63 -20.96 -1.30 -14.45
N SER A 64 -19.75 -1.81 -14.70
CA SER A 64 -19.14 -2.90 -13.94
C SER A 64 -18.92 -2.49 -12.48
N ILE A 65 -18.44 -1.27 -12.24
CA ILE A 65 -18.30 -0.68 -10.90
C ILE A 65 -19.66 -0.52 -10.23
N ALA A 66 -20.67 -0.01 -10.94
CA ALA A 66 -22.01 0.17 -10.38
C ALA A 66 -22.69 -1.17 -10.04
N ILE A 67 -22.62 -2.16 -10.94
CA ILE A 67 -23.14 -3.53 -10.72
C ILE A 67 -22.39 -4.21 -9.57
N THR A 68 -21.08 -3.98 -9.48
CA THR A 68 -20.25 -4.47 -8.39
C THR A 68 -20.65 -3.88 -7.05
N ILE A 69 -20.80 -2.56 -6.97
CA ILE A 69 -21.22 -1.87 -5.74
C ILE A 69 -22.61 -2.37 -5.33
N LEU A 70 -23.52 -2.50 -6.30
CA LEU A 70 -24.85 -3.08 -6.09
C LEU A 70 -24.78 -4.55 -5.63
N PHE A 71 -23.90 -5.37 -6.21
CA PHE A 71 -23.72 -6.77 -5.84
C PHE A 71 -23.13 -6.91 -4.44
N ILE A 72 -22.17 -6.06 -4.06
CA ILE A 72 -21.61 -6.00 -2.71
C ILE A 72 -22.67 -5.51 -1.70
N ASP A 73 -23.48 -4.51 -2.05
CA ASP A 73 -24.63 -4.08 -1.24
C ASP A 73 -25.74 -5.15 -1.18
N THR A 74 -25.87 -6.03 -2.18
CA THR A 74 -26.80 -7.19 -2.16
C THR A 74 -26.28 -8.32 -1.26
N LEU A 75 -24.96 -8.52 -1.19
CA LEU A 75 -24.33 -9.42 -0.21
C LEU A 75 -24.42 -8.91 1.23
N ASN A 76 -24.89 -7.67 1.44
CA ASN A 76 -24.93 -7.01 2.73
C ASN A 76 -26.05 -7.54 3.65
N GLU A 77 -26.98 -8.35 3.15
CA GLU A 77 -27.96 -9.06 3.98
C GLU A 77 -27.41 -10.34 4.65
N ARG A 78 -26.22 -10.83 4.28
CA ARG A 78 -25.61 -12.01 4.91
C ARG A 78 -24.27 -11.66 5.57
N ARG A 79 -24.32 -11.47 6.89
CA ARG A 79 -23.22 -11.17 7.83
C ARG A 79 -21.98 -12.10 7.79
N GLN A 80 -21.88 -13.07 6.89
CA GLN A 80 -20.90 -14.17 6.99
C GLN A 80 -19.81 -14.26 5.92
N ASN A 81 -19.61 -13.26 5.05
CA ASN A 81 -18.59 -13.39 3.99
C ASN A 81 -17.56 -12.25 3.96
N LYS A 82 -16.79 -12.10 5.05
CA LYS A 82 -15.63 -11.20 5.13
C LYS A 82 -14.59 -11.54 4.05
N GLU A 83 -14.29 -12.83 3.90
CA GLU A 83 -13.32 -13.36 2.94
C GLU A 83 -13.75 -13.13 1.48
N LEU A 84 -15.00 -13.46 1.15
CA LEU A 84 -15.55 -13.28 -0.20
C LEU A 84 -15.61 -11.80 -0.63
N LYS A 85 -15.82 -10.87 0.31
CA LYS A 85 -15.79 -9.42 0.06
C LYS A 85 -14.37 -8.92 -0.23
N ILE A 86 -13.38 -9.41 0.51
CA ILE A 86 -11.97 -9.08 0.30
C ILE A 86 -11.47 -9.67 -1.03
N GLN A 87 -11.82 -10.93 -1.32
CA GLN A 87 -11.50 -11.59 -2.58
C GLN A 87 -12.11 -10.88 -3.79
N LEU A 88 -13.34 -10.35 -3.68
CA LEU A 88 -13.97 -9.57 -4.75
C LEU A 88 -13.19 -8.26 -5.02
N ILE A 89 -12.72 -7.60 -3.97
CA ILE A 89 -11.92 -6.36 -4.05
C ILE A 89 -10.53 -6.63 -4.65
N ILE A 90 -9.89 -7.74 -4.25
CA ILE A 90 -8.62 -8.22 -4.85
C ILE A 90 -8.81 -8.52 -6.34
N GLN A 91 -9.88 -9.22 -6.70
CA GLN A 91 -10.19 -9.60 -8.09
C GLN A 91 -10.46 -8.36 -8.97
N MET A 92 -11.00 -7.28 -8.39
CA MET A 92 -11.21 -6.00 -9.06
C MET A 92 -9.94 -5.16 -9.23
N GLY A 93 -9.08 -5.11 -8.21
CA GLY A 93 -7.78 -4.43 -8.27
C GLY A 93 -6.80 -5.07 -9.26
N SER A 94 -7.02 -6.33 -9.63
CA SER A 94 -6.16 -7.06 -10.59
C SER A 94 -6.30 -6.60 -12.05
N ARG A 95 -7.28 -5.73 -12.39
CA ARG A 95 -7.52 -5.35 -13.80
C ARG A 95 -7.33 -3.88 -14.15
N HIS A 96 -7.52 -2.89 -13.27
CA HIS A 96 -7.26 -1.46 -13.61
C HIS A 96 -7.20 -0.57 -12.35
N SER A 97 -6.37 0.49 -12.40
CA SER A 97 -6.03 1.40 -11.28
C SER A 97 -7.19 2.26 -10.72
N VAL A 98 -8.30 2.40 -11.46
CA VAL A 98 -9.45 3.23 -11.02
C VAL A 98 -10.41 2.43 -10.12
N VAL A 99 -10.38 1.10 -10.24
CA VAL A 99 -11.27 0.21 -9.47
C VAL A 99 -10.73 -0.03 -8.06
N SER A 100 -9.41 0.04 -7.85
CA SER A 100 -8.79 -0.01 -6.51
C SER A 100 -9.19 1.20 -5.65
N ASP A 101 -9.16 2.40 -6.22
CA ASP A 101 -9.58 3.64 -5.53
C ASP A 101 -11.06 3.60 -5.15
N THR A 102 -11.90 3.06 -6.03
CA THR A 102 -13.34 2.95 -5.79
C THR A 102 -13.67 1.87 -4.76
N ALA A 103 -13.03 0.69 -4.86
CA ALA A 103 -13.20 -0.38 -3.89
C ALA A 103 -12.72 0.01 -2.49
N LEU A 104 -11.66 0.82 -2.42
CA LEU A 104 -11.14 1.34 -1.15
C LEU A 104 -11.96 2.52 -0.60
N ALA A 105 -12.44 3.44 -1.44
CA ALA A 105 -13.38 4.49 -1.02
C ALA A 105 -14.66 3.88 -0.43
N VAL A 106 -15.07 2.75 -0.97
CA VAL A 106 -16.21 1.96 -0.50
C VAL A 106 -15.87 1.25 0.84
N LEU A 107 -14.68 0.66 0.99
CA LEU A 107 -14.21 0.10 2.27
C LEU A 107 -14.17 1.17 3.39
N LYS A 108 -13.71 2.38 3.07
CA LYS A 108 -13.60 3.51 4.01
C LYS A 108 -14.96 4.14 4.36
N SER A 109 -15.84 4.31 3.38
CA SER A 109 -17.07 5.10 3.55
C SER A 109 -18.20 4.37 4.29
N LYS A 110 -18.19 3.03 4.35
CA LYS A 110 -19.35 2.28 4.84
C LYS A 110 -19.18 1.49 6.15
N LYS A 111 -18.11 1.68 6.93
CA LYS A 111 -17.88 0.89 8.20
C LYS A 111 -18.07 -0.62 7.99
N TRP A 112 -17.53 -1.15 6.88
CA TRP A 112 -17.74 -2.56 6.47
C TRP A 112 -16.91 -3.59 7.24
N LEU A 113 -16.05 -3.11 8.13
CA LEU A 113 -15.34 -3.91 9.11
C LEU A 113 -16.11 -3.77 10.42
N HIS A 114 -16.37 -4.88 11.13
CA HIS A 114 -17.19 -4.91 12.34
C HIS A 114 -16.75 -3.89 13.43
N ASP A 115 -15.51 -3.39 13.33
CA ASP A 115 -14.88 -2.36 14.17
C ASP A 115 -14.18 -1.24 13.36
N GLY A 116 -14.27 -1.22 12.02
CA GLY A 116 -13.52 -0.29 11.16
C GLY A 116 -12.04 -0.64 10.95
N SER A 117 -11.57 -1.80 11.40
CA SER A 117 -10.15 -2.18 11.43
C SER A 117 -9.76 -3.24 10.39
N LEU A 118 -8.61 -3.08 9.74
CA LEU A 118 -8.02 -4.03 8.77
C LEU A 118 -7.14 -5.09 9.46
N ARG A 119 -7.34 -5.31 10.76
CA ARG A 119 -6.64 -6.34 11.54
C ARG A 119 -6.81 -7.73 10.94
N GLN A 120 -5.69 -8.44 10.86
CA GLN A 120 -5.63 -9.85 10.46
C GLN A 120 -6.32 -10.13 9.12
N VAL A 121 -6.38 -9.12 8.25
CA VAL A 121 -6.99 -9.26 6.93
C VAL A 121 -6.07 -10.06 6.01
N GLU A 122 -6.64 -10.90 5.16
CA GLU A 122 -5.90 -11.64 4.12
C GLU A 122 -6.00 -10.88 2.79
N LEU A 123 -4.94 -10.16 2.45
CA LEU A 123 -4.82 -9.31 1.25
C LEU A 123 -3.60 -9.69 0.42
N LYS A 124 -3.28 -11.00 0.32
CA LYS A 124 -2.15 -11.48 -0.48
C LYS A 124 -2.32 -11.13 -1.96
N ASN A 125 -1.25 -10.67 -2.60
CA ASN A 125 -1.22 -10.26 -4.01
C ASN A 125 -2.29 -9.21 -4.36
N ALA A 126 -2.75 -8.45 -3.38
CA ALA A 126 -3.73 -7.39 -3.59
C ALA A 126 -3.07 -6.21 -4.31
N ASN A 127 -3.83 -5.51 -5.15
CA ASN A 127 -3.41 -4.22 -5.67
C ASN A 127 -4.02 -3.10 -4.81
N LEU A 128 -3.15 -2.40 -4.10
CA LEU A 128 -3.40 -1.29 -3.19
C LEU A 128 -2.48 -0.11 -3.55
N GLY A 129 -1.98 -0.05 -4.78
CA GLY A 129 -1.16 1.07 -5.25
C GLY A 129 -1.91 2.39 -5.10
N PHE A 130 -1.20 3.42 -4.62
CA PHE A 130 -1.72 4.77 -4.32
C PHE A 130 -2.87 4.84 -3.31
N ALA A 131 -3.27 3.71 -2.72
CA ALA A 131 -4.29 3.68 -1.70
C ALA A 131 -3.90 4.58 -0.53
N ASP A 132 -4.87 5.31 0.00
CA ASP A 132 -4.69 5.94 1.30
C ASP A 132 -5.09 4.94 2.38
N LEU A 133 -4.13 4.51 3.18
CA LEU A 133 -4.28 3.65 4.35
C LEU A 133 -3.67 4.33 5.59
N SER A 134 -3.53 5.66 5.56
CA SER A 134 -3.00 6.41 6.69
C SER A 134 -3.84 6.19 7.94
N ASN A 135 -3.18 6.09 9.10
CA ASN A 135 -3.80 5.84 10.40
C ASN A 135 -4.60 4.52 10.49
N SER A 136 -4.49 3.63 9.50
CA SER A 136 -5.24 2.38 9.50
C SER A 136 -4.59 1.36 10.43
N ASP A 137 -5.42 0.54 11.07
CA ASP A 137 -4.97 -0.60 11.87
C ASP A 137 -4.95 -1.85 10.99
N LEU A 138 -3.73 -2.25 10.61
CA LEU A 138 -3.41 -3.42 9.81
C LEU A 138 -2.72 -4.49 10.67
N TYR A 139 -2.84 -4.44 12.00
CA TYR A 139 -2.14 -5.38 12.89
C TYR A 139 -2.35 -6.84 12.45
N LYS A 140 -1.23 -7.56 12.26
CA LYS A 140 -1.21 -8.95 11.74
C LYS A 140 -1.88 -9.18 10.39
N ALA A 141 -2.12 -8.14 9.58
CA ALA A 141 -2.56 -8.30 8.20
C ALA A 141 -1.54 -9.07 7.36
N ASN A 142 -2.06 -9.80 6.38
CA ASN A 142 -1.29 -10.62 5.46
C ASN A 142 -1.34 -10.02 4.06
N LEU A 143 -0.25 -9.39 3.65
CA LEU A 143 -0.10 -8.60 2.42
C LEU A 143 0.99 -9.17 1.51
N ILE A 144 1.33 -10.46 1.66
CA ILE A 144 2.41 -11.09 0.88
C ILE A 144 2.21 -10.83 -0.61
N GLY A 145 3.26 -10.35 -1.29
CA GLY A 145 3.27 -10.15 -2.75
C GLY A 145 2.37 -9.02 -3.24
N SER A 146 1.78 -8.23 -2.35
CA SER A 146 0.84 -7.17 -2.73
C SER A 146 1.55 -5.96 -3.34
N ASP A 147 0.87 -5.34 -4.30
CA ASP A 147 1.27 -4.05 -4.87
C ASP A 147 0.77 -2.93 -3.97
N LEU A 148 1.70 -2.26 -3.30
CA LEU A 148 1.50 -1.12 -2.41
C LEU A 148 2.29 0.09 -2.94
N TYR A 149 2.56 0.15 -4.25
CA TYR A 149 3.33 1.23 -4.86
C TYR A 149 2.70 2.59 -4.55
N GLY A 150 3.46 3.53 -4.00
CA GLY A 150 2.97 4.87 -3.68
C GLY A 150 1.83 4.93 -2.65
N VAL A 151 1.55 3.83 -1.92
CA VAL A 151 0.53 3.80 -0.88
C VAL A 151 0.85 4.83 0.21
N ASN A 152 -0.17 5.46 0.79
CA ASN A 152 -0.02 6.24 2.01
C ASN A 152 -0.35 5.36 3.22
N LEU A 153 0.66 4.92 3.96
CA LEU A 153 0.59 4.19 5.23
C LEU A 153 1.08 5.03 6.42
N SER A 154 1.09 6.36 6.29
CA SER A 154 1.56 7.24 7.37
C SER A 154 0.77 7.00 8.66
N ASN A 155 1.49 6.87 9.77
CA ASN A 155 0.97 6.55 11.10
C ASN A 155 0.11 5.26 11.18
N ALA A 156 0.19 4.36 10.19
CA ALA A 156 -0.54 3.10 10.23
C ALA A 156 0.05 2.15 11.29
N ILE A 157 -0.80 1.29 11.85
CA ILE A 157 -0.38 0.20 12.74
C ILE A 157 -0.17 -1.04 11.87
N LEU A 158 1.09 -1.36 11.60
CA LEU A 158 1.55 -2.50 10.79
C LEU A 158 2.29 -3.54 11.65
N THR A 159 2.13 -3.48 12.97
CA THR A 159 2.81 -4.41 13.89
C THR A 159 2.47 -5.86 13.54
N SER A 160 3.51 -6.69 13.43
CA SER A 160 3.40 -8.13 13.08
C SER A 160 2.71 -8.41 11.73
N THR A 161 2.67 -7.44 10.80
CA THR A 161 2.18 -7.68 9.44
C THR A 161 3.11 -8.54 8.63
N ASN A 162 2.56 -9.26 7.66
CA ASN A 162 3.33 -9.98 6.67
C ASN A 162 3.34 -9.19 5.34
N LEU A 163 4.43 -8.45 5.11
CA LEU A 163 4.72 -7.64 3.92
C LEU A 163 5.83 -8.31 3.09
N ASN A 164 5.98 -9.64 3.16
CA ASN A 164 6.97 -10.36 2.37
C ASN A 164 6.73 -10.12 0.87
N ALA A 165 7.81 -9.79 0.15
CA ALA A 165 7.80 -9.56 -1.29
C ALA A 165 6.77 -8.51 -1.78
N THR A 166 6.37 -7.56 -0.93
CA THR A 166 5.49 -6.47 -1.35
C THR A 166 6.22 -5.41 -2.16
N VAL A 167 5.49 -4.72 -3.04
CA VAL A 167 5.98 -3.52 -3.73
C VAL A 167 5.56 -2.30 -2.92
N LEU A 168 6.46 -1.67 -2.18
CA LEU A 168 6.26 -0.45 -1.38
C LEU A 168 7.06 0.74 -1.94
N SER A 169 7.56 0.67 -3.17
CA SER A 169 8.36 1.75 -3.74
C SER A 169 7.57 3.05 -3.82
N GLY A 170 8.23 4.14 -3.45
CA GLY A 170 7.63 5.48 -3.37
C GLY A 170 6.51 5.67 -2.34
N SER A 171 6.23 4.68 -1.49
CA SER A 171 5.18 4.77 -0.46
C SER A 171 5.55 5.72 0.68
N ASP A 172 4.53 6.18 1.41
CA ASP A 172 4.66 7.00 2.61
C ASP A 172 4.33 6.17 3.85
N LEU A 173 5.35 5.81 4.63
CA LEU A 173 5.27 5.04 5.87
C LEU A 173 5.73 5.89 7.07
N ARG A 174 5.75 7.22 6.95
CA ARG A 174 6.23 8.11 8.03
C ARG A 174 5.43 7.88 9.31
N GLY A 175 6.14 7.70 10.43
CA GLY A 175 5.54 7.44 11.73
C GLY A 175 4.78 6.11 11.87
N ALA A 176 4.85 5.22 10.86
CA ALA A 176 4.17 3.93 10.94
C ALA A 176 4.80 3.01 12.00
N ASP A 177 3.97 2.18 12.65
CA ASP A 177 4.41 1.15 13.58
C ASP A 177 4.55 -0.18 12.86
N LEU A 178 5.77 -0.55 12.49
CA LEU A 178 6.17 -1.76 11.77
C LEU A 178 6.83 -2.78 12.69
N ARG A 179 6.65 -2.68 14.01
CA ARG A 179 7.30 -3.57 14.98
C ARG A 179 7.02 -5.04 14.65
N ASN A 180 8.09 -5.84 14.60
CA ASN A 180 8.03 -7.27 14.26
C ASN A 180 7.35 -7.58 12.91
N ALA A 181 7.25 -6.63 11.98
CA ALA A 181 6.74 -6.88 10.64
C ALA A 181 7.72 -7.73 9.82
N ASN A 182 7.20 -8.55 8.93
CA ASN A 182 7.98 -9.32 7.97
C ASN A 182 8.03 -8.59 6.63
N LEU A 183 9.15 -7.95 6.30
CA LEU A 183 9.45 -7.20 5.08
C LEU A 183 10.50 -7.90 4.21
N VAL A 184 10.66 -9.22 4.37
CA VAL A 184 11.65 -9.99 3.60
C VAL A 184 11.40 -9.81 2.10
N ASN A 185 12.44 -9.45 1.38
CA ASN A 185 12.43 -9.15 -0.07
C ASN A 185 11.42 -8.06 -0.50
N ALA A 186 10.96 -7.20 0.40
CA ALA A 186 10.10 -6.09 0.04
C ALA A 186 10.87 -5.03 -0.77
N ASP A 187 10.22 -4.45 -1.78
CA ASP A 187 10.73 -3.29 -2.53
C ASP A 187 10.29 -1.99 -1.84
N LEU A 188 11.20 -1.32 -1.15
CA LEU A 188 11.01 -0.04 -0.45
C LEU A 188 11.79 1.10 -1.13
N ARG A 189 12.14 0.97 -2.43
CA ARG A 189 12.92 2.00 -3.14
C ARG A 189 12.25 3.37 -3.05
N GLY A 190 12.99 4.36 -2.55
CA GLY A 190 12.48 5.72 -2.39
C GLY A 190 11.29 5.88 -1.42
N ALA A 191 10.96 4.86 -0.64
CA ALA A 191 9.89 4.96 0.37
C ALA A 191 10.28 5.93 1.50
N LYS A 192 9.27 6.54 2.13
CA LYS A 192 9.45 7.47 3.25
C LYS A 192 9.11 6.77 4.56
N LEU A 193 10.11 6.41 5.35
CA LEU A 193 10.00 5.74 6.64
C LEU A 193 10.38 6.66 7.81
N ASP A 194 10.48 7.97 7.59
CA ASP A 194 10.94 8.91 8.61
C ASP A 194 10.12 8.77 9.91
N ASN A 195 10.82 8.65 11.05
CA ASN A 195 10.27 8.41 12.38
C ASN A 195 9.40 7.14 12.53
N ALA A 196 9.48 6.19 11.61
CA ALA A 196 8.80 4.90 11.77
C ALA A 196 9.47 4.04 12.85
N ASP A 197 8.70 3.11 13.41
CA ASP A 197 9.17 2.14 14.40
C ASP A 197 9.23 0.74 13.77
N LEU A 198 10.44 0.30 13.40
CA LEU A 198 10.71 -1.01 12.82
C LEU A 198 11.32 -1.99 13.82
N ARG A 199 11.23 -1.73 15.13
CA ARG A 199 11.90 -2.60 16.11
C ARG A 199 11.54 -4.08 15.93
N GLY A 200 12.57 -4.92 15.83
CA GLY A 200 12.41 -6.37 15.60
C GLY A 200 11.88 -6.77 14.22
N ALA A 201 11.71 -5.86 13.27
CA ALA A 201 11.25 -6.19 11.92
C ALA A 201 12.31 -6.99 11.14
N ASN A 202 11.84 -7.86 10.23
CA ASN A 202 12.70 -8.63 9.34
C ASN A 202 12.69 -8.02 7.94
N LEU A 203 13.78 -7.37 7.56
CA LEU A 203 14.03 -6.73 6.27
C LEU A 203 15.10 -7.49 5.45
N THR A 204 15.27 -8.80 5.68
CA THR A 204 16.26 -9.60 4.95
C THR A 204 16.01 -9.48 3.43
N GLY A 205 17.04 -9.08 2.68
CA GLY A 205 16.95 -8.92 1.23
C GLY A 205 16.04 -7.78 0.74
N ALA A 206 15.55 -6.91 1.63
CA ALA A 206 14.71 -5.78 1.25
C ALA A 206 15.52 -4.74 0.45
N ASN A 207 14.87 -4.07 -0.51
CA ASN A 207 15.47 -2.98 -1.26
C ASN A 207 15.00 -1.63 -0.73
N LEU A 208 15.84 -0.93 0.03
CA LEU A 208 15.64 0.40 0.61
C LEU A 208 16.43 1.49 -0.12
N ARG A 209 16.88 1.23 -1.36
CA ARG A 209 17.70 2.19 -2.11
C ARG A 209 17.02 3.55 -2.19
N SER A 210 17.77 4.60 -1.81
CA SER A 210 17.29 5.98 -1.79
C SER A 210 16.05 6.26 -0.90
N ALA A 211 15.68 5.34 0.00
CA ALA A 211 14.62 5.57 0.97
C ALA A 211 15.02 6.63 2.02
N THR A 212 14.04 7.28 2.62
CA THR A 212 14.26 8.18 3.77
C THR A 212 13.85 7.48 5.05
N LEU A 213 14.76 7.43 6.01
CA LEU A 213 14.63 6.72 7.27
C LEU A 213 15.11 7.62 8.43
N GLU A 214 14.94 8.92 8.31
CA GLU A 214 15.43 9.86 9.32
C GLU A 214 14.71 9.65 10.65
N GLY A 215 15.47 9.49 11.74
CA GLY A 215 14.93 9.27 13.07
C GLY A 215 14.23 7.91 13.29
N THR A 216 14.35 6.98 12.34
CA THR A 216 13.70 5.66 12.40
C THR A 216 14.31 4.78 13.49
N ASP A 217 13.47 4.03 14.20
CA ASP A 217 13.93 3.00 15.14
C ASP A 217 14.03 1.63 14.45
N LEU A 218 15.24 1.24 14.07
CA LEU A 218 15.60 -0.05 13.47
C LEU A 218 16.23 -0.99 14.52
N SER A 219 16.06 -0.74 15.82
CA SER A 219 16.70 -1.55 16.86
C SER A 219 16.23 -3.01 16.80
N GLY A 220 17.18 -3.94 16.84
CA GLY A 220 16.91 -5.38 16.75
C GLY A 220 16.35 -5.87 15.41
N THR A 221 16.41 -5.05 14.35
CA THR A 221 16.00 -5.48 13.00
C THR A 221 16.96 -6.50 12.41
N THR A 222 16.47 -7.31 11.47
CA THR A 222 17.32 -8.08 10.56
C THR A 222 17.33 -7.43 9.19
N LEU A 223 18.46 -6.84 8.80
CA LEU A 223 18.73 -6.18 7.52
C LEU A 223 19.75 -6.98 6.69
N LYS A 224 19.87 -8.29 6.94
CA LYS A 224 20.84 -9.13 6.22
C LYS A 224 20.60 -9.06 4.70
N ASN A 225 21.65 -8.86 3.91
CA ASN A 225 21.60 -8.74 2.45
C ASN A 225 20.66 -7.62 1.92
N SER A 226 20.26 -6.64 2.74
CA SER A 226 19.40 -5.56 2.27
C SER A 226 20.19 -4.48 1.51
N ASP A 227 19.56 -3.85 0.52
CA ASP A 227 20.13 -2.73 -0.23
C ASP A 227 19.66 -1.40 0.38
N LEU A 228 20.51 -0.70 1.11
CA LEU A 228 20.32 0.67 1.63
C LEU A 228 21.18 1.69 0.87
N ASN A 229 21.60 1.40 -0.37
CA ASN A 229 22.43 2.32 -1.15
C ASN A 229 21.75 3.70 -1.24
N ASN A 230 22.51 4.76 -0.95
CA ASN A 230 22.02 6.14 -0.95
C ASN A 230 20.82 6.41 0.00
N ALA A 231 20.53 5.55 0.97
CA ALA A 231 19.47 5.77 1.95
C ALA A 231 19.81 6.92 2.92
N LYS A 232 18.79 7.65 3.37
CA LYS A 232 18.96 8.72 4.36
C LYS A 232 18.65 8.19 5.76
N LEU A 233 19.68 7.90 6.54
CA LEU A 233 19.63 7.25 7.86
C LEU A 233 20.07 8.18 9.00
N ASN A 234 19.95 9.49 8.81
CA ASN A 234 20.33 10.44 9.86
C ASN A 234 19.48 10.21 11.11
N ASN A 235 20.10 10.25 12.29
CA ASN A 235 19.43 9.99 13.57
C ASN A 235 18.77 8.60 13.71
N ALA A 236 18.99 7.67 12.77
CA ALA A 236 18.40 6.34 12.84
C ALA A 236 19.07 5.49 13.94
N LYS A 237 18.28 4.61 14.57
CA LYS A 237 18.74 3.73 15.66
C LYS A 237 18.85 2.30 15.17
N PHE A 238 20.04 1.72 15.23
CA PHE A 238 20.38 0.36 14.81
C PHE A 238 20.85 -0.51 15.97
N ASN A 239 20.52 -0.18 17.22
CA ASN A 239 20.98 -0.94 18.37
C ASN A 239 20.64 -2.43 18.21
N ASN A 240 21.63 -3.31 18.26
CA ASN A 240 21.48 -4.76 18.05
C ASN A 240 20.90 -5.18 16.67
N ALA A 241 20.93 -4.31 15.67
CA ALA A 241 20.51 -4.65 14.31
C ALA A 241 21.52 -5.59 13.64
N ASN A 242 21.03 -6.52 12.84
CA ASN A 242 21.86 -7.40 12.03
C ASN A 242 21.96 -6.88 10.59
N LEU A 243 23.10 -6.31 10.22
CA LEU A 243 23.39 -5.71 8.91
C LEU A 243 24.40 -6.55 8.12
N ILE A 244 24.49 -7.86 8.39
CA ILE A 244 25.41 -8.74 7.65
C ILE A 244 25.16 -8.62 6.15
N ASP A 245 26.22 -8.37 5.39
CA ASP A 245 26.20 -8.24 3.92
C ASP A 245 25.20 -7.18 3.39
N ALA A 246 24.80 -6.21 4.22
CA ALA A 246 23.96 -5.10 3.79
C ALA A 246 24.76 -4.06 3.01
N ASP A 247 24.17 -3.47 1.98
CA ASP A 247 24.77 -2.36 1.22
C ASP A 247 24.30 -1.03 1.80
N LEU A 248 25.16 -0.30 2.52
CA LEU A 248 24.94 1.08 2.97
C LEU A 248 25.83 2.07 2.20
N SER A 249 26.34 1.69 1.03
CA SER A 249 27.20 2.56 0.24
C SER A 249 26.47 3.87 -0.09
N GLU A 250 27.21 4.98 0.02
CA GLU A 250 26.71 6.34 -0.21
C GLU A 250 25.55 6.79 0.71
N ALA A 251 25.14 5.99 1.69
CA ALA A 251 24.11 6.36 2.67
C ALA A 251 24.55 7.52 3.59
N THR A 252 23.61 8.22 4.22
CA THR A 252 23.92 9.23 5.23
C THR A 252 23.56 8.73 6.63
N LEU A 253 24.55 8.63 7.51
CA LEU A 253 24.47 8.07 8.86
C LEU A 253 24.72 9.13 9.94
N LYS A 254 24.49 10.41 9.66
CA LYS A 254 24.78 11.50 10.62
C LYS A 254 24.01 11.28 11.91
N SER A 255 24.71 11.33 13.05
CA SER A 255 24.13 11.10 14.37
C SER A 255 23.37 9.76 14.50
N ALA A 256 23.64 8.79 13.62
CA ALA A 256 23.04 7.46 13.71
C ALA A 256 23.67 6.66 14.85
N ILE A 257 22.89 5.77 15.45
CA ILE A 257 23.33 4.93 16.58
C ILE A 257 23.42 3.48 16.11
N LEU A 258 24.64 3.01 15.86
CA LEU A 258 24.94 1.62 15.43
C LEU A 258 25.59 0.79 16.55
N SER A 259 25.55 1.25 17.80
CA SER A 259 26.07 0.50 18.95
C SER A 259 25.52 -0.93 18.98
N HIS A 260 26.41 -1.92 19.11
CA HIS A 260 26.08 -3.35 19.08
C HIS A 260 25.46 -3.88 17.79
N ALA A 261 25.43 -3.11 16.71
CA ALA A 261 25.00 -3.61 15.41
C ALA A 261 26.06 -4.55 14.81
N ASN A 262 25.62 -5.58 14.08
CA ASN A 262 26.53 -6.47 13.36
C ASN A 262 26.71 -5.97 11.91
N LEU A 263 27.88 -5.42 11.60
CA LEU A 263 28.27 -4.89 10.29
C LEU A 263 29.16 -5.85 9.49
N SER A 264 29.22 -7.13 9.84
CA SER A 264 30.11 -8.10 9.15
C SER A 264 29.75 -8.19 7.66
N GLY A 265 30.70 -7.85 6.78
CA GLY A 265 30.48 -7.87 5.32
C GLY A 265 29.62 -6.72 4.79
N ALA A 266 29.16 -5.80 5.65
CA ALA A 266 28.39 -4.64 5.19
C ALA A 266 29.27 -3.70 4.35
N ASP A 267 28.75 -3.24 3.22
CA ASP A 267 29.40 -2.21 2.42
C ASP A 267 29.01 -0.83 2.95
N ILE A 268 29.97 -0.08 3.49
CA ILE A 268 29.74 1.32 3.92
C ILE A 268 30.56 2.32 3.10
N THR A 269 30.98 1.92 1.89
CA THR A 269 31.80 2.72 1.00
C THR A 269 31.13 4.06 0.71
N LYS A 270 31.85 5.16 0.94
CA LYS A 270 31.38 6.55 0.80
C LYS A 270 30.17 6.91 1.68
N ALA A 271 29.74 6.06 2.61
CA ALA A 271 28.71 6.43 3.56
C ALA A 271 29.16 7.65 4.37
N LYS A 272 28.28 8.61 4.60
CA LYS A 272 28.61 9.88 5.26
C LYS A 272 28.23 9.84 6.73
N TYR A 273 29.16 10.08 7.64
CA TYR A 273 28.91 10.09 9.09
C TYR A 273 29.47 11.35 9.75
N ASP A 274 29.08 11.64 11.00
CA ASP A 274 29.57 12.79 11.77
C ASP A 274 30.15 12.36 13.13
N LYS A 275 30.59 13.33 13.93
CA LYS A 275 31.17 13.09 15.27
C LYS A 275 30.18 12.48 16.27
N ASN A 276 28.89 12.58 16.01
CA ASN A 276 27.83 12.05 16.89
C ASN A 276 27.41 10.63 16.50
N THR A 277 27.90 10.12 15.36
CA THR A 277 27.60 8.78 14.88
C THR A 277 28.27 7.76 15.79
N GLN A 278 27.48 6.85 16.37
CA GLN A 278 27.96 5.83 17.29
C GLN A 278 28.15 4.52 16.52
N TRP A 279 29.38 4.03 16.44
CA TRP A 279 29.72 2.78 15.75
C TRP A 279 29.77 1.60 16.72
N PRO A 280 29.69 0.33 16.24
CA PRO A 280 30.00 -0.82 17.07
C PRO A 280 31.41 -0.73 17.67
N GLU A 281 31.61 -1.33 18.84
CA GLU A 281 32.91 -1.36 19.50
C GLU A 281 33.99 -1.98 18.59
N GLY A 282 35.13 -1.30 18.46
CA GLY A 282 36.24 -1.74 17.62
C GLY A 282 36.05 -1.57 16.11
N PHE A 283 34.92 -1.02 15.66
CA PHE A 283 34.68 -0.78 14.24
C PHE A 283 35.46 0.44 13.71
N ASP A 284 36.21 0.27 12.62
CA ASP A 284 36.91 1.36 11.93
C ASP A 284 36.10 1.83 10.70
N PRO A 285 35.31 2.92 10.81
CA PRO A 285 34.51 3.41 9.69
C PRO A 285 35.37 4.00 8.56
N ILE A 286 36.55 4.54 8.88
CA ILE A 286 37.43 5.16 7.86
C ILE A 286 38.08 4.06 7.02
N GLY A 287 38.63 3.03 7.67
CA GLY A 287 39.21 1.86 7.00
C GLY A 287 38.19 1.09 6.15
N ALA A 288 36.92 1.09 6.57
CA ALA A 288 35.81 0.52 5.80
C ALA A 288 35.27 1.44 4.67
N GLY A 289 35.89 2.60 4.44
CA GLY A 289 35.60 3.48 3.29
C GLY A 289 34.51 4.52 3.52
N ALA A 290 34.01 4.68 4.75
CA ALA A 290 33.08 5.76 5.08
C ALA A 290 33.79 7.12 5.11
N LYS A 291 33.04 8.18 4.86
CA LYS A 291 33.51 9.56 4.77
C LYS A 291 32.93 10.37 5.92
N LYS A 292 33.81 10.99 6.70
CA LYS A 292 33.38 11.99 7.67
C LYS A 292 32.79 13.18 6.92
N PHE A 293 31.61 13.63 7.33
CA PHE A 293 30.99 14.86 6.84
C PHE A 293 31.55 16.02 7.66
N ASP A 294 32.21 16.95 6.98
CA ASP A 294 32.69 18.19 7.60
C ASP A 294 31.49 19.13 7.82
N GLU A 295 31.40 19.70 9.03
CA GLU A 295 30.32 20.64 9.47
C GLU A 295 30.31 21.94 8.64
#